data_AF-A0A369GMA9-F1
#
_entry.id   AF-A0A369GMA9-F1
#
_cell.length_a   1.000
_cell.length_b   1.000
_cell.length_c   1.000
_cell.angle_alpha   90.00
_cell.angle_beta   90.00
_cell.angle_gamma   90.00
#
_symmetry.space_group_name_H-M   'P 1'
#
loop_
_entity.id
_entity.type
_entity.pdbx_description
1 polymer ?
#
loop_
_entity_poly.entity_id
_entity_poly.type
_entity_poly.pdbx_seq_one_letter_code
_entity_poly.pdbx_strand_id
1 'polypeptide(L)'
;MKLSLIIPLGLLGLSHALKLIPCPTPVIPNQRRDIPPYQAEKTTKDEPRVGKSEKNLSEVDHPPEFFDRPCVPRDKSHSWGPAYVNGVTDELLFRYTLNEFVLVRRKMPDKANGWCGFLDFSSDGCTKSIDNPFNFPFIDACFRHDFGYQNYRRQFRFTVDNKKRIDDNFLKDLVFRCQTVKAKHACIRLAELYHLGVQVYGGRDATVKKKPKGRLFPIEDHTPPLENRKNLVIRMQSAQLLFEQAVRQAQSKQLLPRIKPYLLKIRFNATEL
;
A
#
# COMPACT_ATOMS: atom_id res chain seq x y z
N MET A 1 49.59 64.63 -28.88
CA MET A 1 48.45 65.57 -29.04
C MET A 1 47.20 64.85 -28.56
N LYS A 2 46.49 65.44 -27.59
CA LYS A 2 45.33 64.87 -26.90
C LYS A 2 44.12 64.87 -27.84
N LEU A 3 43.46 63.73 -28.03
CA LEU A 3 42.08 63.68 -28.53
C LEU A 3 41.16 63.27 -27.38
N SER A 4 40.49 64.26 -26.80
CA SER A 4 39.36 64.09 -25.89
C SER A 4 38.14 63.75 -26.73
N LEU A 5 37.54 62.57 -26.51
CA LEU A 5 36.24 62.23 -27.09
C LEU A 5 35.15 62.53 -26.07
N ILE A 6 34.36 63.55 -26.38
CA ILE A 6 33.16 63.98 -25.66
C ILE A 6 32.00 63.10 -26.16
N ILE A 7 31.33 62.37 -25.27
CA ILE A 7 30.05 61.69 -25.55
C ILE A 7 28.94 62.51 -24.86
N PRO A 8 27.91 62.97 -25.59
CA PRO A 8 26.83 63.74 -25.00
C PRO A 8 25.81 62.85 -24.27
N LEU A 9 25.33 63.38 -23.16
CA LEU A 9 24.16 62.94 -22.41
C LEU A 9 22.88 63.10 -23.24
N GLY A 10 21.98 62.12 -23.12
CA GLY A 10 20.54 62.38 -23.07
C GLY A 10 19.74 61.92 -24.28
N LEU A 11 18.99 60.83 -24.09
CA LEU A 11 17.67 60.64 -24.70
C LEU A 11 16.86 59.66 -23.82
N LEU A 12 16.04 60.27 -22.97
CA LEU A 12 14.62 60.00 -22.76
C LEU A 12 14.17 58.56 -22.51
N GLY A 13 13.62 58.37 -21.32
CA GLY A 13 12.99 57.15 -20.86
C GLY A 13 11.79 56.73 -21.71
N LEU A 14 11.74 55.43 -21.94
CA LEU A 14 10.54 54.70 -22.37
C LEU A 14 10.20 53.71 -21.25
N SER A 15 9.54 54.22 -20.21
CA SER A 15 8.83 53.39 -19.26
C SER A 15 7.69 52.68 -20.00
N HIS A 16 7.93 51.46 -20.46
CA HIS A 16 6.86 50.56 -20.85
C HIS A 16 6.10 50.17 -19.59
N ALA A 17 5.04 50.92 -19.30
CA ALA A 17 3.98 50.48 -18.41
C ALA A 17 3.31 49.26 -19.07
N LEU A 18 3.78 48.06 -18.74
CA LEU A 18 3.03 46.83 -18.94
C LEU A 18 1.75 46.95 -18.11
N LYS A 19 0.67 47.32 -18.80
CA LYS A 19 -0.69 47.28 -18.29
C LYS A 19 -0.97 45.83 -17.90
N LEU A 20 -0.87 45.52 -16.61
CA LEU A 20 -1.32 44.25 -16.06
C LEU A 20 -2.82 44.14 -16.34
N ILE A 21 -3.17 43.36 -17.35
CA ILE A 21 -4.54 42.95 -17.60
C ILE A 21 -4.88 42.01 -16.44
N PRO A 22 -5.87 42.34 -15.57
CA PRO A 22 -6.30 41.39 -14.55
C PRO A 22 -6.85 40.15 -15.25
N CYS A 23 -6.26 38.99 -14.95
CA CYS A 23 -6.81 37.72 -15.37
C CYS A 23 -8.24 37.60 -14.82
N PRO A 24 -9.25 37.28 -15.65
CA PRO A 24 -10.57 36.96 -15.14
C PRO A 24 -10.44 35.75 -14.22
N THR A 25 -10.87 35.92 -12.97
CA THR A 25 -10.99 34.82 -12.01
C THR A 25 -11.96 33.78 -12.58
N PRO A 26 -11.62 32.48 -12.59
CA PRO A 26 -12.58 31.46 -12.96
C PRO A 26 -13.73 31.48 -11.95
N VAL A 27 -14.92 31.83 -12.44
CA VAL A 27 -16.18 31.66 -11.71
C VAL A 27 -16.39 30.15 -11.56
N ILE A 28 -16.15 29.62 -10.37
CA ILE A 28 -16.47 28.24 -10.02
C ILE A 28 -18.00 28.14 -9.87
N PRO A 29 -18.70 27.38 -10.70
CA PRO A 29 -20.12 27.15 -10.51
C PRO A 29 -20.34 26.36 -9.22
N ASN A 30 -21.06 26.97 -8.29
CA ASN A 30 -21.43 26.37 -7.02
C ASN A 30 -22.55 25.34 -7.26
N GLN A 31 -22.19 24.16 -7.77
CA GLN A 31 -23.12 23.04 -7.80
C GLN A 31 -23.21 22.40 -6.41
N ARG A 32 -24.11 22.95 -5.59
CA ARG A 32 -24.82 22.15 -4.59
C ARG A 32 -25.44 20.97 -5.33
N ARG A 33 -24.92 19.77 -5.07
CA ARG A 33 -25.70 18.56 -5.26
C ARG A 33 -26.27 18.22 -3.91
N ASP A 34 -27.57 18.46 -3.78
CA ASP A 34 -28.40 17.91 -2.71
C ASP A 34 -28.31 16.38 -2.81
N ILE A 35 -27.52 15.79 -1.92
CA ILE A 35 -27.51 14.34 -1.71
C ILE A 35 -28.64 14.08 -0.70
N PRO A 36 -29.73 13.39 -1.08
CA PRO A 36 -30.74 13.00 -0.12
C PRO A 36 -30.13 12.02 0.89
N PRO A 37 -30.47 12.12 2.18
CA PRO A 37 -29.96 11.19 3.19
C PRO A 37 -30.47 9.78 2.89
N TYR A 38 -29.53 8.84 2.83
CA TYR A 38 -29.82 7.41 2.71
C TYR A 38 -30.67 6.98 3.92
N GLN A 39 -31.96 6.74 3.66
CA GLN A 39 -32.90 6.17 4.61
C GLN A 39 -32.58 4.67 4.74
N ALA A 40 -32.21 4.23 5.93
CA ALA A 40 -32.13 2.82 6.27
C ALA A 40 -33.55 2.26 6.40
N GLU A 41 -33.94 1.41 5.46
CA GLU A 41 -35.24 0.72 5.48
C GLU A 41 -35.23 -0.35 6.58
N LYS A 42 -36.05 -0.14 7.61
CA LYS A 42 -36.36 -1.14 8.64
C LYS A 42 -37.28 -2.19 8.05
N THR A 43 -36.80 -3.41 7.87
CA THR A 43 -37.65 -4.59 7.79
C THR A 43 -37.54 -5.37 9.09
N THR A 44 -38.62 -5.28 9.87
CA THR A 44 -38.88 -6.12 11.05
C THR A 44 -39.40 -7.49 10.64
N LYS A 45 -39.10 -8.48 11.49
CA LYS A 45 -39.62 -9.87 11.57
C LYS A 45 -38.77 -10.90 10.84
N ASP A 46 -37.81 -11.45 11.59
CA ASP A 46 -37.82 -12.87 11.98
C ASP A 46 -36.80 -13.07 13.12
N GLU A 47 -37.26 -13.67 14.21
CA GLU A 47 -36.56 -13.83 15.48
C GLU A 47 -35.69 -15.11 15.45
N PRO A 48 -34.36 -15.05 15.69
CA PRO A 48 -33.56 -16.24 15.93
C PRO A 48 -33.31 -16.44 17.44
N ARG A 49 -33.44 -17.71 17.84
CA ARG A 49 -33.17 -18.24 19.19
C ARG A 49 -31.86 -17.73 19.80
N VAL A 50 -31.98 -17.35 21.08
CA VAL A 50 -30.93 -17.06 22.06
C VAL A 50 -29.81 -18.12 22.05
N GLY A 51 -28.57 -17.64 21.89
CA GLY A 51 -27.36 -18.44 22.04
C GLY A 51 -26.12 -17.56 22.26
N LYS A 52 -25.90 -17.16 23.51
CA LYS A 52 -24.68 -16.60 24.14
C LYS A 52 -24.00 -15.39 23.49
N SER A 53 -23.99 -14.29 24.25
CA SER A 53 -23.35 -13.01 23.95
C SER A 53 -21.86 -13.14 23.61
N GLU A 54 -21.50 -12.96 22.35
CA GLU A 54 -20.14 -12.64 21.94
C GLU A 54 -19.89 -11.16 22.27
N LYS A 55 -18.97 -10.93 23.21
CA LYS A 55 -18.56 -9.60 23.63
C LYS A 55 -17.94 -8.84 22.45
N ASN A 56 -18.27 -7.55 22.35
CA ASN A 56 -17.75 -6.64 21.34
C ASN A 56 -16.21 -6.62 21.33
N LEU A 57 -15.66 -6.81 20.13
CA LEU A 57 -14.24 -7.01 19.86
C LEU A 57 -13.45 -5.69 19.79
N SER A 58 -13.91 -4.70 20.56
CA SER A 58 -13.37 -3.34 20.65
C SER A 58 -12.68 -3.04 21.99
N GLU A 59 -12.53 -4.03 22.87
CA GLU A 59 -11.96 -3.86 24.22
C GLU A 59 -10.62 -4.60 24.45
N VAL A 60 -9.96 -5.11 23.42
CA VAL A 60 -8.63 -5.72 23.58
C VAL A 60 -7.56 -4.66 23.37
N ASP A 61 -7.36 -3.80 24.37
CA ASP A 61 -6.06 -3.20 24.62
C ASP A 61 -5.08 -4.33 25.00
N HIS A 62 -3.80 -4.12 24.72
CA HIS A 62 -2.61 -4.98 24.96
C HIS A 62 -2.29 -5.94 23.80
N PRO A 63 -1.00 -6.00 23.36
CA PRO A 63 -0.57 -7.12 22.52
C PRO A 63 -0.86 -8.39 23.31
N PRO A 64 -1.62 -9.35 22.76
CA PRO A 64 -2.09 -10.46 23.54
C PRO A 64 -0.89 -11.20 24.10
N GLU A 65 -0.98 -11.52 25.39
CA GLU A 65 -0.09 -12.43 26.13
C GLU A 65 0.19 -13.76 25.38
N PHE A 66 -0.59 -14.01 24.33
CA PHE A 66 -0.41 -15.02 23.30
C PHE A 66 1.05 -15.24 22.85
N PHE A 67 1.88 -14.19 22.74
CA PHE A 67 3.30 -14.35 22.39
C PHE A 67 4.27 -14.33 23.57
N ASP A 68 3.82 -13.91 24.76
CA ASP A 68 4.65 -13.89 25.96
C ASP A 68 4.72 -15.27 26.62
N ARG A 69 3.79 -16.17 26.30
CA ARG A 69 3.94 -17.59 26.64
C ARG A 69 4.89 -18.24 25.63
N PRO A 70 6.00 -18.88 26.07
CA PRO A 70 6.81 -19.66 25.16
C PRO A 70 5.90 -20.67 24.49
N CYS A 71 5.96 -20.69 23.16
CA CYS A 71 5.31 -21.72 22.41
C CYS A 71 5.97 -23.03 22.87
N VAL A 72 5.28 -23.81 23.70
CA VAL A 72 5.81 -25.09 24.15
C VAL A 72 5.30 -26.11 23.15
N PRO A 73 6.17 -26.88 22.48
CA PRO A 73 5.77 -28.11 21.80
C PRO A 73 5.30 -29.13 22.85
N ARG A 74 4.24 -28.82 23.60
CA ARG A 74 3.71 -29.68 24.66
C ARG A 74 2.78 -30.68 24.00
N ASP A 75 3.38 -31.83 23.74
CA ASP A 75 2.72 -33.09 23.47
C ASP A 75 1.91 -33.14 22.17
N LYS A 76 1.87 -34.31 21.55
CA LYS A 76 1.18 -34.53 20.26
C LYS A 76 -0.35 -34.36 20.36
N SER A 77 -0.86 -33.87 21.50
CA SER A 77 -2.27 -33.79 21.86
C SER A 77 -2.89 -32.39 21.74
N HIS A 78 -2.09 -31.32 21.58
CA HIS A 78 -2.57 -29.95 21.32
C HIS A 78 -2.08 -29.42 19.97
N SER A 79 -2.51 -30.10 18.91
CA SER A 79 -2.49 -29.54 17.56
C SER A 79 -3.46 -28.36 17.52
N TRP A 80 -2.94 -27.13 17.45
CA TRP A 80 -3.78 -25.98 17.14
C TRP A 80 -4.44 -26.22 15.78
N GLY A 81 -5.77 -26.30 15.76
CA GLY A 81 -6.50 -26.58 14.52
C GLY A 81 -6.22 -25.51 13.44
N PRO A 82 -6.28 -25.86 12.15
CA PRO A 82 -6.04 -24.91 11.05
C PRO A 82 -6.85 -23.61 11.15
N ALA A 83 -8.08 -23.69 11.66
CA ALA A 83 -8.93 -22.51 11.87
C ALA A 83 -8.32 -21.51 12.87
N TYR A 84 -7.69 -21.99 13.93
CA TYR A 84 -7.03 -21.16 14.93
C TYR A 84 -5.82 -20.44 14.34
N VAL A 85 -4.93 -21.18 13.67
CA VAL A 85 -3.73 -20.62 13.04
C VAL A 85 -4.10 -19.59 11.97
N ASN A 86 -5.14 -19.86 11.18
CA ASN A 86 -5.69 -18.90 10.22
C ASN A 86 -6.22 -17.64 10.91
N GLY A 87 -6.96 -17.79 12.01
CA GLY A 87 -7.46 -16.68 12.81
C GLY A 87 -6.34 -15.78 13.32
N VAL A 88 -5.30 -16.35 13.93
CA VAL A 88 -4.13 -15.58 14.41
C VAL A 88 -3.42 -14.85 13.27
N THR A 89 -3.30 -15.49 12.10
CA THR A 89 -2.73 -14.85 10.90
C THR A 89 -3.55 -13.62 10.49
N ASP A 90 -4.88 -13.75 10.48
CA ASP A 90 -5.78 -12.67 10.06
C ASP A 90 -5.81 -11.53 11.08
N GLU A 91 -5.74 -11.84 12.38
CA GLU A 91 -5.61 -10.87 13.46
C GLU A 91 -4.34 -10.01 13.29
N LEU A 92 -3.18 -10.65 13.11
CA LEU A 92 -1.89 -9.97 12.91
C LEU A 92 -1.84 -9.12 11.63
N LEU A 93 -2.55 -9.51 10.58
CA LEU A 93 -2.60 -8.77 9.33
C LEU A 93 -3.55 -7.60 9.38
N PHE A 94 -4.79 -7.81 9.82
CA PHE A 94 -5.88 -6.88 9.54
C PHE A 94 -6.44 -6.16 10.76
N ARG A 95 -6.09 -6.58 11.97
CA ARG A 95 -6.58 -5.94 13.20
C ARG A 95 -5.50 -5.23 13.96
N TYR A 96 -4.29 -5.76 13.94
CA TYR A 96 -3.14 -5.09 14.51
C TYR A 96 -2.78 -3.86 13.70
N THR A 97 -2.37 -2.81 14.40
CA THR A 97 -1.60 -1.74 13.79
C THR A 97 -0.25 -2.28 13.29
N LEU A 98 0.37 -1.58 12.34
CA LEU A 98 1.69 -1.96 11.83
C LEU A 98 2.73 -2.02 12.96
N ASN A 99 2.67 -1.09 13.92
CA ASN A 99 3.63 -1.05 15.02
C ASN A 99 3.48 -2.25 15.96
N GLU A 100 2.26 -2.67 16.27
CA GLU A 100 2.03 -3.88 17.09
C GLU A 100 2.54 -5.14 16.38
N PHE A 101 2.27 -5.27 15.07
CA PHE A 101 2.82 -6.37 14.28
C PHE A 101 4.36 -6.38 14.34
N VAL A 102 5.01 -5.23 14.19
CA VAL A 102 6.48 -5.12 14.26
C VAL A 102 7.00 -5.49 15.65
N LEU A 103 6.31 -5.11 16.73
CA LEU A 103 6.66 -5.51 18.08
C LEU A 103 6.60 -7.04 18.25
N VAL A 104 5.53 -7.67 17.77
CA VAL A 104 5.39 -9.14 17.77
C VAL A 104 6.52 -9.78 16.97
N ARG A 105 6.74 -9.32 15.73
CA ARG A 105 7.79 -9.83 14.83
C ARG A 105 9.18 -9.77 15.47
N ARG A 106 9.50 -8.69 16.20
CA ARG A 106 10.80 -8.52 16.86
C ARG A 106 11.03 -9.51 17.99
N LYS A 107 9.97 -9.90 18.70
CA LYS A 107 10.02 -10.89 19.78
C LYS A 107 10.18 -12.34 19.28
N MET A 108 10.02 -12.59 17.97
CA MET A 108 10.13 -13.95 17.42
C MET A 108 11.60 -14.43 17.35
N PRO A 109 11.99 -15.47 18.11
CA PRO A 109 13.37 -15.93 18.21
C PRO A 109 13.83 -16.62 16.93
N ASP A 110 12.94 -17.36 16.26
CA ASP A 110 13.17 -17.98 14.95
C ASP A 110 12.11 -17.53 13.96
N LYS A 111 12.48 -16.58 13.10
CA LYS A 111 11.57 -16.03 12.12
C LYS A 111 11.22 -17.05 11.03
N ALA A 112 12.15 -17.95 10.68
CA ALA A 112 11.97 -18.91 9.59
C ALA A 112 11.25 -20.19 10.04
N ASN A 113 11.59 -20.72 11.22
CA ASN A 113 10.91 -21.89 11.78
C ASN A 113 9.68 -21.53 12.63
N GLY A 114 9.43 -20.24 12.81
CA GLY A 114 8.14 -19.71 13.23
C GLY A 114 7.82 -19.87 14.71
N TRP A 115 6.73 -19.25 15.13
CA TRP A 115 6.12 -19.54 16.42
C TRP A 115 5.53 -20.96 16.36
N CYS A 116 6.26 -21.93 16.91
CA CYS A 116 5.93 -23.36 16.96
C CYS A 116 5.72 -24.05 15.60
N GLY A 117 6.39 -23.57 14.54
CA GLY A 117 6.23 -24.14 13.19
C GLY A 117 4.93 -23.75 12.48
N PHE A 118 4.04 -23.00 13.14
CA PHE A 118 2.71 -22.69 12.63
C PHE A 118 2.63 -21.36 11.87
N LEU A 119 3.41 -20.36 12.27
CA LEU A 119 3.43 -19.03 11.66
C LEU A 119 4.81 -18.68 11.12
N ASP A 120 4.89 -18.40 9.83
CA ASP A 120 6.11 -18.02 9.13
C ASP A 120 6.35 -16.51 9.23
N PHE A 121 7.40 -16.10 9.94
CA PHE A 121 7.82 -14.71 10.03
C PHE A 121 9.09 -14.44 9.19
N SER A 122 9.50 -15.33 8.29
CA SER A 122 10.60 -15.02 7.39
C SER A 122 10.20 -13.86 6.46
N SER A 123 11.18 -13.13 5.95
CA SER A 123 10.93 -12.03 5.01
C SER A 123 12.25 -11.65 4.36
N ASP A 124 12.23 -11.40 3.06
CA ASP A 124 13.34 -10.78 2.33
C ASP A 124 13.20 -9.24 2.30
N GLY A 125 12.24 -8.70 3.06
CA GLY A 125 11.96 -7.28 3.16
C GLY A 125 11.43 -6.74 1.84
N CYS A 126 11.96 -5.60 1.39
CA CYS A 126 11.56 -5.01 0.10
C CYS A 126 12.51 -5.42 -1.03
N THR A 127 13.28 -6.51 -0.90
CA THR A 127 14.39 -6.84 -1.84
C THR A 127 13.91 -7.08 -3.27
N LYS A 128 12.75 -7.71 -3.44
CA LYS A 128 12.12 -7.96 -4.76
C LYS A 128 11.11 -6.88 -5.15
N SER A 129 11.09 -5.77 -4.40
CA SER A 129 10.24 -4.63 -4.70
C SER A 129 10.94 -3.66 -5.65
N ILE A 130 10.14 -2.70 -6.10
CA ILE A 130 10.57 -1.51 -6.83
C ILE A 130 11.63 -0.72 -6.06
N ASP A 131 12.55 -0.07 -6.77
CA ASP A 131 13.58 0.80 -6.17
C ASP A 131 13.00 1.88 -5.25
N ASN A 132 13.69 2.15 -4.14
CA ASN A 132 13.38 3.21 -3.18
C ASN A 132 14.54 4.21 -3.08
N PRO A 133 14.69 5.13 -4.05
CA PRO A 133 15.87 5.98 -4.18
C PRO A 133 16.03 7.01 -3.04
N PHE A 134 15.00 7.20 -2.23
CA PHE A 134 15.00 8.13 -1.09
C PHE A 134 14.96 7.43 0.27
N ASN A 135 15.06 6.10 0.28
CA ASN A 135 15.05 5.28 1.48
C ASN A 135 13.85 5.56 2.41
N PHE A 136 12.64 5.75 1.83
CA PHE A 136 11.41 5.86 2.61
C PHE A 136 11.21 4.61 3.49
N PRO A 137 10.64 4.74 4.70
CA PRO A 137 10.67 3.69 5.72
C PRO A 137 9.64 2.57 5.48
N PHE A 138 9.79 1.83 4.38
CA PHE A 138 8.83 0.81 3.92
C PHE A 138 9.10 -0.60 4.44
N ILE A 139 10.26 -0.84 5.07
CA ILE A 139 10.70 -2.18 5.47
C ILE A 139 9.67 -2.91 6.35
N ASP A 140 9.05 -2.21 7.29
CA ASP A 140 8.06 -2.81 8.19
C ASP A 140 6.76 -3.21 7.46
N ALA A 141 6.35 -2.42 6.46
CA ALA A 141 5.21 -2.77 5.61
C ALA A 141 5.53 -4.03 4.78
N CYS A 142 6.74 -4.12 4.22
CA CYS A 142 7.19 -5.30 3.48
C CYS A 142 7.21 -6.55 4.38
N PHE A 143 7.69 -6.42 5.62
CA PHE A 143 7.65 -7.52 6.59
C PHE A 143 6.24 -8.08 6.84
N ARG A 144 5.23 -7.21 6.89
CA ARG A 144 3.85 -7.63 7.10
C ARG A 144 3.21 -8.21 5.84
N HIS A 145 3.56 -7.66 4.68
CA HIS A 145 3.14 -8.20 3.38
C HIS A 145 3.65 -9.62 3.15
N ASP A 146 4.96 -9.84 3.37
CA ASP A 146 5.60 -11.16 3.27
C ASP A 146 4.99 -12.17 4.25
N PHE A 147 4.72 -11.73 5.49
CA PHE A 147 4.04 -12.56 6.47
C PHE A 147 2.68 -13.05 5.93
N GLY A 148 1.88 -12.16 5.35
CA GLY A 148 0.60 -12.55 4.76
C GLY A 148 0.75 -13.51 3.60
N TYR A 149 1.65 -13.20 2.67
CA TYR A 149 1.92 -14.01 1.49
C TYR A 149 2.37 -15.44 1.81
N GLN A 150 3.30 -15.60 2.76
CA GLN A 150 3.83 -16.91 3.11
C GLN A 150 2.84 -17.75 3.91
N ASN A 151 2.19 -17.15 4.91
CA ASN A 151 1.25 -17.88 5.75
C ASN A 151 0.00 -18.30 4.97
N TYR A 152 -0.55 -17.43 4.12
CA TYR A 152 -1.70 -17.81 3.30
C TYR A 152 -1.38 -18.95 2.32
N ARG A 153 -0.14 -19.03 1.81
CA ARG A 153 0.31 -20.16 0.98
C ARG A 153 0.41 -21.45 1.79
N ARG A 154 1.10 -21.41 2.95
CA ARG A 154 1.22 -22.55 3.86
C ARG A 154 -0.13 -23.05 4.38
N GLN A 155 -1.11 -22.16 4.44
CA GLN A 155 -2.48 -22.43 4.88
C GLN A 155 -3.44 -22.78 3.73
N PHE A 156 -2.93 -22.95 2.51
CA PHE A 156 -3.70 -23.34 1.32
C PHE A 156 -4.89 -22.42 1.00
N ARG A 157 -4.77 -21.13 1.35
CA ARG A 157 -5.83 -20.12 1.18
C ARG A 157 -5.35 -18.86 0.47
N PHE A 158 -4.19 -18.94 -0.20
CA PHE A 158 -3.67 -17.87 -1.05
C PHE A 158 -4.46 -17.79 -2.37
N THR A 159 -5.65 -17.19 -2.30
CA THR A 159 -6.51 -16.95 -3.46
C THR A 159 -6.33 -15.54 -4.00
N VAL A 160 -6.77 -15.26 -5.24
CA VAL A 160 -6.74 -13.90 -5.82
C VAL A 160 -7.38 -12.86 -4.91
N ASP A 161 -8.55 -13.15 -4.33
CA ASP A 161 -9.23 -12.24 -3.38
C ASP A 161 -8.40 -11.98 -2.12
N ASN A 162 -7.79 -13.03 -1.55
CA ASN A 162 -7.01 -12.93 -0.34
C ASN A 162 -5.68 -12.22 -0.58
N LYS A 163 -5.03 -12.49 -1.71
CA LYS A 163 -3.89 -11.73 -2.21
C LYS A 163 -4.25 -10.25 -2.31
N LYS A 164 -5.37 -9.91 -2.95
CA LYS A 164 -5.82 -8.52 -3.05
C LYS A 164 -6.00 -7.87 -1.67
N ARG A 165 -6.61 -8.57 -0.71
CA ARG A 165 -6.76 -8.08 0.67
C ARG A 165 -5.41 -7.80 1.34
N ILE A 166 -4.42 -8.68 1.14
CA ILE A 166 -3.06 -8.51 1.65
C ILE A 166 -2.37 -7.32 0.98
N ASP A 167 -2.47 -7.19 -0.35
CA ASP A 167 -1.90 -6.07 -1.11
C ASP A 167 -2.53 -4.73 -0.70
N ASP A 168 -3.85 -4.67 -0.51
CA ASP A 168 -4.54 -3.47 -0.04
C ASP A 168 -4.12 -3.10 1.39
N ASN A 169 -3.86 -4.07 2.26
CA ASN A 169 -3.32 -3.83 3.60
C ASN A 169 -1.89 -3.29 3.55
N PHE A 170 -1.07 -3.81 2.62
CA PHE A 170 0.28 -3.31 2.38
C PHE A 170 0.29 -1.83 1.96
N LEU A 171 -0.63 -1.40 1.10
CA LEU A 171 -0.76 0.03 0.77
C LEU A 171 -1.06 0.88 2.02
N LYS A 172 -1.96 0.42 2.90
CA LYS A 172 -2.27 1.13 4.16
C LYS A 172 -1.02 1.31 5.02
N ASP A 173 -0.18 0.27 5.10
CA ASP A 173 1.06 0.30 5.88
C ASP A 173 2.13 1.22 5.31
N LEU A 174 2.31 1.20 3.99
CA LEU A 174 3.22 2.10 3.30
C LEU A 174 2.81 3.56 3.54
N VAL A 175 1.52 3.86 3.37
CA VAL A 175 0.96 5.20 3.61
C VAL A 175 1.07 5.62 5.08
N PHE A 176 0.85 4.69 6.02
CA PHE A 176 1.06 4.94 7.45
C PHE A 176 2.51 5.34 7.74
N ARG A 177 3.49 4.62 7.18
CA ARG A 177 4.92 4.95 7.31
C ARG A 177 5.29 6.30 6.70
N CYS A 178 4.53 6.80 5.72
CA CYS A 178 4.73 8.13 5.17
C CYS A 178 4.31 9.29 6.09
N GLN A 179 3.55 9.04 7.17
CA GLN A 179 3.03 10.10 8.03
C GLN A 179 4.13 10.90 8.74
N THR A 180 5.27 10.27 9.04
CA THR A 180 6.41 10.89 9.74
C THR A 180 7.50 11.40 8.78
N VAL A 181 7.30 11.29 7.46
CA VAL A 181 8.29 11.66 6.45
C VAL A 181 8.07 13.12 6.01
N LYS A 182 9.13 13.92 5.98
CA LYS A 182 9.08 15.34 5.53
C LYS A 182 8.47 15.47 4.12
N ALA A 183 8.94 14.66 3.18
CA ALA A 183 8.44 14.59 1.81
C ALA A 183 7.21 13.67 1.67
N LYS A 184 6.21 13.84 2.55
CA LYS A 184 5.03 12.96 2.66
C LYS A 184 4.35 12.65 1.33
N HIS A 185 4.13 13.65 0.48
CA HIS A 185 3.47 13.45 -0.82
C HIS A 185 4.28 12.53 -1.75
N ALA A 186 5.60 12.73 -1.86
CA ALA A 186 6.46 11.86 -2.66
C ALA A 186 6.53 10.43 -2.09
N CYS A 187 6.55 10.29 -0.76
CA CYS A 187 6.47 8.99 -0.10
C CYS A 187 5.18 8.25 -0.46
N ILE A 188 4.02 8.91 -0.37
CA ILE A 188 2.73 8.30 -0.72
C ILE A 188 2.68 7.90 -2.19
N ARG A 189 3.24 8.70 -3.11
CA ARG A 189 3.31 8.31 -4.53
C ARG A 189 4.20 7.09 -4.78
N LEU A 190 5.30 6.95 -4.03
CA LEU A 190 6.08 5.72 -4.09
C LEU A 190 5.31 4.52 -3.51
N ALA A 191 4.54 4.72 -2.44
CA ALA A 191 3.70 3.68 -1.86
C ALA A 191 2.66 3.15 -2.85
N GLU A 192 2.04 4.03 -3.64
CA GLU A 192 1.11 3.64 -4.72
C GLU A 192 1.81 2.79 -5.79
N LEU A 193 3.06 3.13 -6.15
CA LEU A 193 3.86 2.34 -7.08
C LEU A 193 4.20 0.96 -6.54
N TYR A 194 4.58 0.86 -5.26
CA TYR A 194 4.80 -0.41 -4.58
C TYR A 194 3.55 -1.30 -4.61
N HIS A 195 2.39 -0.73 -4.30
CA HIS A 195 1.10 -1.44 -4.34
C HIS A 195 0.76 -1.96 -5.74
N LEU A 196 0.89 -1.11 -6.76
CA LEU A 196 0.66 -1.53 -8.14
C LEU A 196 1.66 -2.61 -8.57
N GLY A 197 2.93 -2.50 -8.14
CA GLY A 197 3.97 -3.50 -8.38
C GLY A 197 3.58 -4.90 -7.88
N VAL A 198 3.11 -5.02 -6.63
CA VAL A 198 2.69 -6.31 -6.09
C VAL A 198 1.38 -6.83 -6.72
N GLN A 199 0.51 -5.93 -7.19
CA GLN A 199 -0.70 -6.32 -7.95
C GLN A 199 -0.36 -6.92 -9.31
N VAL A 200 0.67 -6.41 -9.99
CA VAL A 200 1.07 -6.89 -11.32
C VAL A 200 2.00 -8.09 -11.26
N TYR A 201 3.04 -8.04 -10.41
CA TYR A 201 4.14 -9.00 -10.45
C TYR A 201 4.15 -9.98 -9.27
N GLY A 202 3.58 -9.58 -8.13
CA GLY A 202 3.58 -10.38 -6.91
C GLY A 202 2.58 -11.53 -6.99
N GLY A 203 2.90 -12.66 -6.34
CA GLY A 203 1.92 -13.70 -6.01
C GLY A 203 1.19 -14.32 -7.21
N ARG A 204 1.89 -14.54 -8.32
CA ARG A 204 1.34 -15.15 -9.55
C ARG A 204 0.81 -16.58 -9.35
N ASP A 205 1.18 -17.21 -8.25
CA ASP A 205 0.73 -18.52 -7.79
C ASP A 205 -0.61 -18.48 -7.02
N ALA A 206 -1.24 -17.30 -6.86
CA ALA A 206 -2.53 -17.17 -6.20
C ALA A 206 -3.63 -17.94 -6.94
N THR A 207 -4.31 -18.83 -6.20
CA THR A 207 -5.36 -19.69 -6.75
C THR A 207 -6.68 -18.94 -6.97
N VAL A 208 -7.51 -19.45 -7.85
CA VAL A 208 -8.88 -18.93 -8.01
C VAL A 208 -9.83 -19.78 -7.20
N LYS A 209 -10.73 -19.13 -6.44
CA LYS A 209 -11.77 -19.84 -5.70
C LYS A 209 -12.64 -20.58 -6.71
N LYS A 210 -12.63 -21.91 -6.68
CA LYS A 210 -13.57 -22.72 -7.45
C LYS A 210 -14.97 -22.42 -6.92
N LYS A 211 -15.88 -21.91 -7.77
CA LYS A 211 -17.31 -21.92 -7.44
C LYS A 211 -17.74 -23.38 -7.25
N PRO A 212 -18.64 -23.69 -6.29
CA PRO A 212 -19.12 -25.05 -6.10
C PRO A 212 -19.68 -25.60 -7.42
N LYS A 213 -19.21 -26.80 -7.81
CA LYS A 213 -19.51 -27.44 -9.09
C LYS A 213 -21.00 -27.78 -9.20
N GLY A 214 -21.73 -26.95 -9.93
CA GLY A 214 -23.01 -27.29 -10.53
C GLY A 214 -22.96 -26.93 -12.01
N ARG A 215 -22.79 -27.96 -12.86
CA ARG A 215 -22.68 -27.96 -14.34
C ARG A 215 -21.27 -27.81 -14.94
N LEU A 216 -21.03 -28.70 -15.89
CA LEU A 216 -19.84 -28.91 -16.70
C LEU A 216 -19.62 -27.69 -17.62
N PHE A 217 -18.63 -26.85 -17.32
CA PHE A 217 -18.14 -25.80 -18.21
C PHE A 217 -16.60 -25.74 -18.15
N PRO A 218 -15.94 -25.23 -19.22
CA PRO A 218 -14.52 -25.39 -19.45
C PRO A 218 -13.69 -24.77 -18.33
N ILE A 219 -12.47 -25.28 -18.15
CA ILE A 219 -11.47 -24.71 -17.26
C ILE A 219 -11.23 -23.26 -17.72
N GLU A 220 -11.84 -22.28 -17.04
CA GLU A 220 -11.50 -20.89 -17.24
C GLU A 220 -10.07 -20.69 -16.70
N ASP A 221 -9.14 -20.38 -17.60
CA ASP A 221 -7.85 -19.82 -17.23
C ASP A 221 -8.12 -18.47 -16.58
N HIS A 222 -7.85 -18.40 -15.28
CA HIS A 222 -8.14 -17.24 -14.47
C HIS A 222 -6.88 -16.43 -14.14
N THR A 223 -5.90 -16.43 -15.05
CA THR A 223 -5.11 -15.21 -15.20
C THR A 223 -6.06 -14.01 -15.28
N PRO A 224 -5.81 -12.88 -14.58
CA PRO A 224 -6.60 -11.68 -14.80
C PRO A 224 -6.63 -11.46 -16.31
N PRO A 225 -7.80 -11.22 -16.94
CA PRO A 225 -7.88 -11.03 -18.38
C PRO A 225 -6.75 -10.11 -18.81
N LEU A 226 -6.04 -10.43 -19.88
CA LEU A 226 -4.89 -9.65 -20.36
C LEU A 226 -5.19 -8.13 -20.40
N GLU A 227 -6.45 -7.79 -20.64
CA GLU A 227 -7.03 -6.44 -20.54
C GLU A 227 -6.88 -5.79 -19.15
N ASN A 228 -7.17 -6.50 -18.05
CA ASN A 228 -6.92 -6.04 -16.68
C ASN A 228 -5.42 -5.85 -16.40
N ARG A 229 -4.55 -6.72 -16.94
CA ARG A 229 -3.10 -6.59 -16.76
C ARG A 229 -2.55 -5.37 -17.53
N LYS A 230 -3.00 -5.15 -18.77
CA LYS A 230 -2.68 -3.94 -19.55
C LYS A 230 -3.14 -2.67 -18.85
N ASN A 231 -4.34 -2.68 -18.28
CA ASN A 231 -4.86 -1.55 -17.48
C ASN A 231 -3.99 -1.26 -16.25
N LEU A 232 -3.48 -2.29 -15.57
CA LEU A 232 -2.56 -2.11 -14.45
C LEU A 232 -1.22 -1.52 -14.89
N VAL A 233 -0.64 -1.96 -16.01
CA VAL A 233 0.60 -1.38 -16.55
C VAL A 233 0.43 0.11 -16.89
N ILE A 234 -0.69 0.49 -17.50
CA ILE A 234 -1.02 1.90 -17.78
C ILE A 234 -1.13 2.72 -16.49
N ARG A 235 -1.75 2.15 -15.45
CA ARG A 235 -1.83 2.77 -14.12
C ARG A 235 -0.45 2.93 -13.48
N MET A 236 0.45 1.96 -13.66
CA MET A 236 1.84 2.05 -13.18
C MET A 236 2.62 3.17 -13.87
N GLN A 237 2.48 3.32 -15.19
CA GLN A 237 3.09 4.43 -15.94
C GLN A 237 2.56 5.79 -15.45
N SER A 238 1.26 5.89 -15.20
CA SER A 238 0.64 7.10 -14.66
C SER A 238 1.13 7.40 -13.24
N ALA A 239 1.19 6.39 -12.37
CA ALA A 239 1.70 6.52 -11.01
C ALA A 239 3.20 6.92 -10.99
N GLN A 240 3.99 6.42 -11.94
CA GLN A 240 5.39 6.79 -12.11
C GLN A 240 5.53 8.29 -12.41
N LEU A 241 4.72 8.82 -13.32
CA LEU A 241 4.71 10.25 -13.62
C LEU A 241 4.32 11.09 -12.40
N LEU A 242 3.32 10.65 -11.64
CA LEU A 242 2.89 11.34 -10.41
C LEU A 242 3.97 11.32 -9.32
N PHE A 243 4.70 10.21 -9.19
CA PHE A 243 5.85 10.13 -8.29
C PHE A 243 6.96 11.09 -8.70
N GLU A 244 7.34 11.13 -9.98
CA GLU A 244 8.34 12.07 -10.48
C GLU A 244 7.94 13.54 -10.22
N GLN A 245 6.67 13.88 -10.45
CA GLN A 245 6.15 15.22 -10.15
C GLN A 245 6.23 15.55 -8.65
N ALA A 246 5.81 14.62 -7.77
CA ALA A 246 5.87 14.80 -6.33
C ALA A 246 7.31 14.95 -5.82
N VAL A 247 8.26 14.22 -6.41
CA VAL A 247 9.69 14.36 -6.10
C VAL A 247 10.20 15.74 -6.50
N ARG A 248 9.90 16.22 -7.71
CA ARG A 248 10.31 17.56 -8.16
C ARG A 248 9.76 18.65 -7.24
N GLN A 249 8.51 18.51 -6.80
CA GLN A 249 7.90 19.44 -5.84
C GLN A 249 8.58 19.37 -4.46
N ALA A 250 8.94 18.18 -3.99
CA ALA A 250 9.67 18.03 -2.74
C ALA A 250 11.09 18.62 -2.82
N GLN A 251 11.78 18.44 -3.95
CA GLN A 251 13.11 19.01 -4.22
C GLN A 251 13.08 20.55 -4.32
N SER A 252 12.05 21.15 -4.93
CA SER A 252 11.93 22.62 -4.97
C SER A 252 11.74 23.24 -3.58
N LYS A 253 11.14 22.46 -2.66
CA LYS A 253 10.99 22.80 -1.23
C LYS A 253 12.16 22.31 -0.36
N GLN A 254 13.22 21.78 -0.96
CA GLN A 254 14.40 21.25 -0.26
C GLN A 254 14.07 20.13 0.76
N LEU A 255 12.97 19.39 0.53
CA LEU A 255 12.55 18.26 1.38
C LEU A 255 13.19 16.93 0.97
N LEU A 256 13.70 16.84 -0.26
CA LEU A 256 14.45 15.69 -0.80
C LEU A 256 15.71 16.16 -1.51
N PRO A 257 16.78 15.36 -1.51
CA PRO A 257 17.97 15.64 -2.29
C PRO A 257 17.70 15.58 -3.79
N ARG A 258 18.50 16.30 -4.57
CA ARG A 258 18.55 16.11 -6.02
C ARG A 258 19.26 14.79 -6.32
N ILE A 259 18.67 13.99 -7.19
CA ILE A 259 19.25 12.74 -7.68
C ILE A 259 19.22 12.71 -9.20
N LYS A 260 20.04 11.84 -9.80
CA LYS A 260 20.09 11.72 -11.26
C LYS A 260 18.73 11.21 -11.78
N PRO A 261 18.16 11.77 -12.87
CA PRO A 261 16.81 11.44 -13.33
C PRO A 261 16.55 9.96 -13.58
N TYR A 262 17.55 9.19 -14.01
CA TYR A 262 17.41 7.75 -14.25
C TYR A 262 17.17 6.94 -12.96
N LEU A 263 17.55 7.46 -11.79
CA LEU A 263 17.28 6.83 -10.49
C LEU A 263 15.82 7.03 -10.03
N LEU A 264 15.09 7.96 -10.66
CA LEU A 264 13.66 8.15 -10.41
C LEU A 264 12.79 7.22 -11.24
N LYS A 265 13.30 6.83 -12.42
CA LYS A 265 12.61 5.89 -13.31
C LYS A 265 12.75 4.49 -12.75
N ILE A 266 11.73 4.07 -12.02
CA ILE A 266 11.62 2.71 -11.53
C ILE A 266 11.55 1.78 -12.73
N ARG A 267 12.49 0.85 -12.81
CA ARG A 267 12.50 -0.19 -13.84
C ARG A 267 11.62 -1.34 -13.35
N PHE A 268 10.52 -1.55 -14.05
CA PHE A 268 9.75 -2.79 -13.92
C PHE A 268 10.41 -3.84 -14.81
N ASN A 269 10.73 -5.00 -14.26
CA ASN A 269 11.30 -6.08 -15.06
C ASN A 269 10.21 -6.68 -15.96
N ALA A 270 10.11 -6.18 -17.19
CA ALA A 270 9.06 -6.56 -18.14
C ALA A 270 9.25 -7.96 -18.75
N THR A 271 10.42 -8.60 -18.58
CA THR A 271 10.66 -9.98 -19.04
C THR A 271 9.94 -11.04 -18.20
N GLU A 272 9.27 -10.63 -17.12
CA GLU A 272 8.39 -11.50 -16.31
C GLU A 272 6.90 -11.31 -16.60
N LEU A 273 6.52 -10.56 -17.65
CA LEU A 273 5.12 -10.39 -18.09
C LEU A 273 4.58 -11.56 -18.90
#